data_AF-A0A7Y2IXB6-F1
#
_entry.id   AF-A0A7Y2IXB6-F1
#
_cell.length_a   1.000
_cell.length_b   1.000
_cell.length_c   1.000
_cell.angle_alpha   90.00
_cell.angle_beta   90.00
_cell.angle_gamma   90.00
#
_symmetry.space_group_name_H-M   'P 1'
#
loop_
_entity.id
_entity.type
_entity.pdbx_description
1 polymer ?
#
loop_
_entity_poly.entity_id
_entity_poly.type
_entity_poly.pdbx_seq_one_letter_code
_entity_poly.pdbx_strand_id
1 'polypeptide(L)' 'MAGAYDDRDGVIWMDGKLVPWRDANVHILTHAMHYASSVFEGERAYGGKIFLSKRHSERLLKSGEMI' A
#
# COMPACT_ATOMS: atom_id res chain seq x y z
N MET A 1 -3.66 23.12 6.84
CA MET A 1 -3.02 22.09 6.00
C MET A 1 -2.95 20.84 6.86
N ALA A 2 -3.58 19.74 6.45
CA ALA A 2 -3.32 18.47 7.12
C ALA A 2 -1.81 18.14 6.98
N GLY A 3 -1.21 17.49 7.98
CA GLY A 3 0.21 17.13 7.96
C GLY A 3 0.63 16.31 6.73
N ALA A 4 1.93 16.22 6.51
CA ALA A 4 2.51 15.43 5.42
C ALA A 4 2.12 13.93 5.53
N TYR A 5 2.22 13.19 4.43
CA TYR A 5 1.77 11.79 4.40
C TYR A 5 2.73 10.82 5.11
N ASP A 6 3.99 11.18 5.25
CA ASP A 6 5.03 10.43 5.95
C ASP A 6 4.93 10.51 7.48
N ASP A 7 4.38 11.60 8.00
CA ASP A 7 4.27 11.87 9.44
C ASP A 7 2.82 11.76 9.94
N ARG A 8 2.38 10.53 10.20
CA ARG A 8 1.03 10.23 10.71
C ARG A 8 1.05 9.22 11.84
N ASP A 9 0.01 9.25 12.67
CA ASP A 9 -0.26 8.21 13.65
C ASP A 9 -1.02 7.05 13.00
N GLY A 10 -0.79 5.84 13.51
CA GLY A 10 -1.41 4.61 13.01
C GLY A 10 -0.38 3.56 12.63
N VAL A 11 -0.86 2.54 11.92
CA VAL A 11 -0.06 1.38 11.51
C VAL A 11 -0.27 1.06 10.04
N ILE A 12 0.77 0.51 9.41
CA ILE A 12 0.74 -0.01 8.04
C ILE A 12 1.07 -1.50 8.11
N TRP A 13 0.38 -2.31 7.30
CA TRP A 13 0.73 -3.73 7.16
C TRP A 13 1.87 -3.87 6.15
N MET A 14 3.00 -4.43 6.57
CA MET A 14 4.21 -4.62 5.76
C MET A 14 4.89 -5.92 6.17
N ASP A 15 5.22 -6.77 5.20
CA ASP A 15 5.93 -8.05 5.39
C ASP A 15 5.34 -8.96 6.49
N GLY A 16 4.01 -9.12 6.48
CA GLY A 16 3.32 -10.04 7.41
C GLY A 16 2.95 -9.44 8.76
N LYS A 17 3.29 -8.18 9.05
CA LYS A 17 3.07 -7.54 10.36
C LYS A 17 2.55 -6.11 10.24
N LEU A 18 1.84 -5.66 11.28
CA LEU A 18 1.52 -4.24 11.45
C LEU A 18 2.75 -3.53 12.03
N VAL A 19 3.21 -2.48 11.36
CA VAL A 19 4.32 -1.63 11.81
C VAL A 19 3.80 -0.20 12.04
N PRO A 20 4.42 0.60 12.93
CA PRO A 20 4.13 2.02 13.04
C PRO A 20 4.24 2.71 11.67
N TRP A 21 3.37 3.68 11.40
CA TRP A 21 3.33 4.39 10.11
C TRP A 21 4.71 4.91 9.67
N ARG A 22 5.46 5.49 10.61
CA ARG A 22 6.79 6.07 10.39
C ARG A 22 7.88 5.03 10.11
N ASP A 23 7.62 3.75 10.36
CA ASP A 23 8.57 2.66 10.16
C ASP A 23 8.37 1.95 8.82
N ALA A 24 7.28 2.22 8.09
CA ALA A 24 6.95 1.63 6.79
C ALA A 24 7.78 2.27 5.65
N ASN A 25 9.10 2.06 5.70
CA ASN A 25 10.06 2.66 4.78
C ASN A 25 10.69 1.63 3.84
N VAL A 26 11.14 2.10 2.68
CA VAL A 26 12.00 1.35 1.76
C VAL A 26 13.29 2.12 1.50
N HIS A 27 14.38 1.43 1.16
CA HIS A 27 15.64 2.10 0.86
C HIS A 27 15.55 2.90 -0.46
N ILE A 28 16.28 3.99 -0.58
CA ILE A 28 16.25 4.84 -1.79
C ILE A 28 16.72 4.09 -3.06
N LEU A 29 17.51 3.03 -2.90
CA LEU A 29 17.96 2.15 -3.99
C LEU A 29 16.97 1.02 -4.34
N THR A 30 15.75 1.06 -3.80
CA THR A 30 14.69 0.09 -4.16
C THR A 30 14.41 0.17 -5.67
N HIS A 31 14.44 -0.98 -6.35
CA HIS A 31 14.27 -1.06 -7.80
C HIS A 31 13.01 -0.33 -8.31
N ALA A 32 11.88 -0.46 -7.61
CA ALA A 32 10.64 0.21 -7.96
C ALA A 32 10.74 1.75 -7.97
N MET A 33 11.62 2.35 -7.15
CA MET A 33 11.82 3.80 -7.10
C MET A 33 12.58 4.34 -8.32
N HIS A 34 13.39 3.51 -8.98
CA HIS A 34 14.20 3.92 -10.14
C HIS A 34 13.60 3.45 -11.46
N TYR A 35 12.86 2.35 -11.44
CA TYR A 35 12.38 1.67 -12.65
C TYR A 35 10.86 1.50 -12.71
N ALA A 36 10.11 2.16 -11.82
CA ALA A 36 8.64 2.16 -11.81
C ALA A 36 8.00 0.75 -11.83
N SER A 37 8.63 -0.22 -11.18
CA SER A 37 8.25 -1.65 -11.18
C SER A 37 7.33 -2.03 -10.01
N SER A 38 6.48 -1.11 -9.56
CA SER A 38 5.46 -1.37 -8.53
C SER A 38 4.06 -1.31 -9.12
N VAL A 39 3.18 -2.18 -8.63
CA VAL A 39 1.72 -2.11 -8.88
C VAL A 39 0.99 -1.65 -7.62
N PHE A 40 -0.20 -1.09 -7.77
CA PHE A 40 -1.03 -0.65 -6.64
C PHE A 40 -2.51 -0.89 -6.90
N GLU A 41 -3.32 -0.84 -5.84
CA GLU A 41 -4.77 -0.89 -5.90
C GLU A 41 -5.40 0.21 -5.04
N GLY A 42 -6.66 0.52 -5.34
CA GLY A 42 -7.45 1.51 -4.61
C GLY A 42 -8.73 0.88 -4.07
N GLU A 43 -8.85 0.82 -2.74
CA GLU A 43 -10.04 0.32 -2.04
C GLU A 43 -10.67 1.41 -1.17
N ARG A 44 -11.99 1.33 -0.97
CA ARG A 44 -12.73 2.22 -0.06
C ARG A 44 -13.57 1.40 0.91
N ALA A 45 -13.58 1.85 2.17
CA ALA A 45 -14.44 1.32 3.21
C ALA A 45 -15.58 2.31 3.51
N TYR A 46 -16.81 1.80 3.59
CA TYR A 46 -17.99 2.55 3.97
C TYR A 46 -18.61 1.89 5.20
N GLY A 47 -18.70 2.63 6.31
CA GLY A 47 -19.25 2.11 7.57
C GLY A 47 -18.54 0.84 8.07
N GLY A 48 -17.22 0.73 7.89
CA GLY A 48 -16.44 -0.44 8.28
C GLY A 48 -16.49 -1.63 7.29
N LYS A 49 -17.25 -1.52 6.20
CA LYS A 49 -17.30 -2.54 5.14
C LYS A 49 -16.50 -2.11 3.92
N ILE A 50 -15.54 -2.94 3.52
CA ILE A 50 -14.74 -2.70 2.31
C ILE A 50 -15.56 -3.07 1.07
N PHE A 51 -15.62 -2.15 0.10
CA PHE A 51 -16.36 -2.37 -1.13
C PHE A 51 -15.56 -3.28 -2.08
N LEU A 52 -16.12 -4.45 -2.42
CA LEU A 52 -15.56 -5.41 -3.39
C LEU A 52 -14.11 -5.87 -3.10
N SER A 53 -13.70 -5.95 -1.82
CA SER A 53 -12.30 -6.21 -1.42
C SER A 53 -11.62 -7.36 -2.17
N LYS A 54 -12.27 -8.53 -2.25
CA LYS A 54 -11.71 -9.69 -2.96
C LYS A 54 -11.40 -9.40 -4.44
N ARG A 55 -12.26 -8.67 -5.15
CA ARG A 55 -12.06 -8.34 -6.57
C ARG A 55 -10.89 -7.36 -6.77
N HIS A 56 -10.73 -6.41 -5.85
CA HIS A 56 -9.58 -5.50 -5.88
C HIS A 56 -8.29 -6.27 -5.60
N SER A 57 -8.26 -7.13 -4.58
CA SER A 57 -7.09 -7.97 -4.28
C SER A 57 -6.71 -8.90 -5.45
N GLU A 58 -7.68 -9.51 -6.13
CA GLU A 58 -7.44 -10.32 -7.34
C GLU A 58 -6.82 -9.48 -8.46
N ARG A 59 -7.25 -8.22 -8.64
CA ARG A 59 -6.68 -7.32 -9.65
C ARG A 59 -5.28 -6.84 -9.28
N LEU A 60 -4.99 -6.62 -7.99
CA LEU A 60 -3.63 -6.31 -7.51
C LEU A 60 -2.65 -7.44 -7.87
N LEU A 61 -3.02 -8.68 -7.52
CA LEU A 61 -2.21 -9.86 -7.86
C LEU A 61 -2.03 -9.98 -9.37
N LYS A 62 -3.12 -9.82 -10.14
CA LYS A 62 -3.04 -9.88 -11.59
C LYS A 62 -2.13 -8.81 -12.20
N SER A 63 -2.11 -7.62 -11.62
CA SER A 63 -1.23 -6.54 -12.06
C SER A 63 0.24 -6.88 -11.80
N GLY A 64 0.54 -7.53 -10.67
CA GLY A 64 1.88 -8.05 -10.37
C GLY A 64 2.35 -9.17 -11.29
N GLU A 65 1.44 -9.98 -11.83
CA GLU A 65 1.78 -11.01 -12.85
C GLU A 65 2.11 -10.44 -14.23
N MET A 66 1.76 -9.17 -14.50
CA MET A 66 1.87 -8.55 -15.83
C MET A 66 3.15 -7.71 -16.01
N ILE A 67 3.94 -7.52 -14.95
CA ILE A 67 5.19 -6.75 -14.94
C ILE A 67 6.37 -7.63 -14.53
#